data_AF-A0A3N5SWF6-F1
#
_entry.id   AF-A0A3N5SWF6-F1
#
_cell.length_a   1.000
_cell.length_b   1.000
_cell.length_c   1.000
_cell.angle_alpha   90.00
_cell.angle_beta   90.00
_cell.angle_gamma   90.00
#
_symmetry.space_group_name_H-M   'P 1'
#
loop_
_entity.id
_entity.type
_entity.pdbx_description
1 polymer ?
#
loop_
_entity_poly.entity_id
_entity_poly.type
_entity_poly.pdbx_seq_one_letter_code
_entity_poly.pdbx_strand_id
1 'polypeptide(L)'
;MMGYYAAARLIGVWWRERRNARRVLRPVESLLVMVLLGLGLGAVQFIPLYELGTRNFRAAAASFAEVRGYAFPARHIAKFVMPNAYGSPAQHEYRDVFSWEMVAHDWQRPCDYCPTGFERVTNTDFGIKNYVEGGAYMGILVLVLAGIGLFAPRGSSISNERQASPPQSPSPAELERGKRGIFSPLHSKWRGAGGEADPPYRLILVVLALISLTFAFGLPTYALLYYAFPNINQLHTPFRWVWPLTFCVAALAAFGADALDRARRDEAVFRPAKWIGYALIGLGTAVLIGLLISRVAYGTFEPL
;
A
#
# COMPACT_ATOMS: atom_id res chain seq x y z
N MET A 1 8.33 -15.29 -4.16
CA MET A 1 9.69 -14.69 -4.07
C MET A 1 10.63 -15.52 -3.19
N MET A 2 10.33 -15.74 -1.90
CA MET A 2 11.21 -16.50 -0.98
C MET A 2 11.45 -17.98 -1.36
N GLY A 3 10.43 -18.67 -1.88
CA GLY A 3 10.58 -20.08 -2.31
C GLY A 3 11.49 -20.27 -3.52
N TYR A 4 11.45 -19.35 -4.48
CA TYR A 4 12.32 -19.37 -5.67
C TYR A 4 13.78 -19.13 -5.28
N TYR A 5 14.03 -18.17 -4.37
CA TYR A 5 15.37 -17.91 -3.83
C TYR A 5 15.91 -19.12 -3.05
N ALA A 6 15.08 -19.76 -2.22
CA ALA A 6 15.47 -20.97 -1.48
C ALA A 6 15.84 -22.13 -2.43
N ALA A 7 15.07 -22.33 -3.50
CA ALA A 7 15.34 -23.35 -4.52
C ALA A 7 16.65 -23.07 -5.28
N ALA A 8 16.86 -21.84 -5.76
CA ALA A 8 18.10 -21.45 -6.44
C ALA A 8 19.34 -21.64 -5.55
N ARG A 9 19.22 -21.29 -4.25
CA ARG A 9 20.30 -21.48 -3.27
C ARG A 9 20.59 -22.96 -3.02
N LEU A 10 19.56 -23.81 -2.92
CA LEU A 10 19.71 -25.26 -2.76
C LEU A 10 20.44 -25.90 -3.95
N ILE A 11 20.09 -25.51 -5.18
CA ILE A 11 20.77 -25.97 -6.40
C ILE A 11 22.24 -25.55 -6.39
N GLY A 12 22.53 -24.30 -6.00
CA GLY A 12 23.90 -23.79 -5.89
C GLY A 12 24.75 -24.46 -4.80
N VAL A 13 24.13 -25.00 -3.74
CA VAL A 13 24.84 -25.80 -2.71
C VAL A 13 25.05 -27.23 -3.20
N TRP A 14 24.03 -27.83 -3.83
CA TRP A 14 24.11 -29.17 -4.41
C TRP A 14 25.19 -29.29 -5.49
N TRP A 15 25.36 -28.26 -6.32
CA TRP A 15 26.39 -28.23 -7.35
C TRP A 15 27.82 -28.16 -6.78
N ARG A 16 28.04 -27.40 -5.70
CA ARG A 16 29.36 -27.22 -5.08
C ARG A 16 29.79 -28.37 -4.17
N GLU A 17 28.84 -29.03 -3.51
CA GLU A 17 29.13 -30.04 -2.48
C GLU A 17 28.58 -31.43 -2.84
N ARG A 18 28.67 -31.85 -4.11
CA ARG A 18 28.19 -33.17 -4.59
C ARG A 18 28.66 -34.37 -3.76
N ARG A 19 29.84 -34.29 -3.11
CA ARG A 19 30.40 -35.37 -2.28
C ARG A 19 29.86 -35.42 -0.84
N ASN A 20 29.11 -34.41 -0.38
CA ASN A 20 28.67 -34.31 1.01
C ASN A 20 27.16 -34.07 1.14
N ALA A 21 26.37 -35.05 0.68
CA ALA A 21 24.91 -35.00 0.62
C ALA A 21 24.22 -34.60 1.95
N ARG A 22 24.84 -34.92 3.10
CA ARG A 22 24.32 -34.58 4.44
C ARG A 22 24.18 -33.08 4.69
N ARG A 23 24.97 -32.22 4.03
CA ARG A 23 24.86 -30.75 4.16
C ARG A 23 23.69 -30.16 3.37
N VAL A 24 23.24 -30.84 2.31
CA VAL A 24 22.07 -30.45 1.51
C VAL A 24 20.77 -30.97 2.15
N LEU A 25 20.82 -32.13 2.80
CA LEU A 25 19.66 -32.78 3.42
C LEU A 25 18.99 -31.93 4.51
N ARG A 26 19.76 -31.36 5.46
CA ARG A 26 19.19 -30.57 6.57
C ARG A 26 18.41 -29.32 6.10
N PRO A 27 18.94 -28.48 5.18
CA PRO A 27 18.17 -27.36 4.63
C PRO A 27 16.92 -27.81 3.87
N VAL A 28 17.00 -28.86 3.06
CA VAL A 28 15.83 -29.41 2.33
C VAL A 28 14.77 -29.88 3.31
N GLU A 29 15.16 -30.65 4.33
CA GLU A 29 14.28 -31.14 5.39
C GLU A 29 13.62 -29.97 6.14
N SER A 30 14.39 -28.95 6.54
CA SER A 30 13.83 -27.79 7.23
C SER A 30 12.81 -27.00 6.38
N LEU A 31 13.05 -26.89 5.07
CA LEU A 31 12.11 -26.25 4.14
C LEU A 31 10.85 -27.10 3.95
N LEU A 32 10.99 -28.42 3.85
CA LEU A 32 9.88 -29.36 3.78
C LEU A 32 9.02 -29.30 5.05
N VAL A 33 9.65 -29.32 6.22
CA VAL A 33 8.96 -29.18 7.52
C VAL A 33 8.24 -27.84 7.61
N MET A 34 8.87 -26.75 7.18
CA MET A 34 8.23 -25.43 7.17
C MET A 34 7.01 -25.38 6.23
N VAL A 35 7.11 -25.96 5.03
CA VAL A 35 5.98 -26.04 4.08
C VAL A 35 4.87 -26.91 4.62
N LEU A 36 5.18 -28.08 5.18
CA LEU A 36 4.20 -28.99 5.76
C LEU A 36 3.51 -28.38 6.98
N LEU A 37 4.24 -27.68 7.86
CA LEU A 37 3.66 -26.94 8.98
C LEU A 37 2.77 -25.80 8.47
N GLY A 38 3.21 -25.04 7.47
CA GLY A 38 2.41 -23.97 6.87
C GLY A 38 1.12 -24.48 6.23
N LEU A 39 1.21 -25.57 5.47
CA LEU A 39 0.04 -26.23 4.88
C LEU A 39 -0.85 -26.85 5.94
N GLY A 40 -0.29 -27.49 6.98
CA GLY A 40 -1.04 -28.10 8.08
C GLY A 40 -1.80 -27.06 8.93
N LEU A 41 -1.14 -25.96 9.28
CA LEU A 41 -1.79 -24.83 9.98
C LEU A 41 -2.85 -24.16 9.09
N GLY A 42 -2.57 -24.03 7.79
CA GLY A 42 -3.52 -23.51 6.80
C GLY A 42 -4.67 -24.46 6.50
N ALA A 43 -4.50 -25.78 6.66
CA ALA A 43 -5.48 -26.79 6.31
C ALA A 43 -6.78 -26.64 7.10
N VAL A 44 -6.69 -26.17 8.35
CA VAL A 44 -7.85 -25.82 9.18
C VAL A 44 -8.74 -24.76 8.50
N GLN A 45 -8.16 -23.89 7.67
CA GLN A 45 -8.88 -22.89 6.89
C GLN A 45 -9.19 -23.37 5.46
N PHE A 46 -8.27 -24.08 4.82
CA PHE A 46 -8.38 -24.47 3.41
C PHE A 46 -9.25 -25.70 3.16
N ILE A 47 -9.27 -26.69 4.05
CA ILE A 47 -10.08 -27.90 3.88
C ILE A 47 -11.57 -27.55 3.92
N PRO A 48 -12.08 -26.82 4.95
CA PRO A 48 -13.49 -26.41 4.95
C PRO A 48 -13.81 -25.51 3.76
N LEU A 49 -12.89 -24.62 3.36
CA LEU A 49 -13.07 -23.76 2.19
C LEU A 49 -13.21 -24.57 0.88
N TYR A 50 -12.40 -25.62 0.71
CA TYR A 50 -12.45 -26.49 -0.47
C TYR A 50 -13.72 -27.36 -0.49
N GLU A 51 -14.07 -27.97 0.65
CA GLU A 51 -15.29 -28.77 0.80
C GLU A 51 -16.56 -27.93 0.63
N LEU A 52 -16.58 -26.71 1.18
CA LEU A 52 -17.71 -25.79 1.03
C LEU A 52 -17.74 -25.16 -0.37
N GLY A 53 -16.59 -24.86 -0.98
CA GLY A 53 -16.50 -24.29 -2.32
C GLY A 53 -17.06 -25.22 -3.39
N THR A 54 -16.91 -26.54 -3.22
CA THR A 54 -17.52 -27.53 -4.14
C THR A 54 -19.02 -27.74 -3.93
N ARG A 55 -19.56 -27.36 -2.76
CA ARG A 55 -20.98 -27.49 -2.41
C ARG A 55 -21.78 -26.17 -2.54
N ASN A 56 -21.11 -25.02 -2.55
CA ASN A 56 -21.70 -23.68 -2.70
C ASN A 56 -21.74 -23.20 -4.17
N PHE A 57 -22.21 -24.04 -5.10
CA PHE A 57 -22.65 -23.56 -6.41
C PHE A 57 -24.03 -22.87 -6.31
N ARG A 58 -24.13 -21.82 -5.49
CA ARG A 58 -25.38 -21.09 -5.23
C ARG A 58 -25.59 -19.84 -6.09
N ALA A 59 -24.70 -19.55 -7.02
CA ALA A 59 -24.95 -18.59 -8.11
C ALA A 59 -24.31 -19.14 -9.38
N ALA A 60 -24.99 -19.03 -10.52
CA ALA A 60 -24.37 -19.27 -11.82
C ALA A 60 -23.07 -18.45 -11.90
N ALA A 61 -22.04 -18.99 -12.56
CA ALA A 61 -20.80 -18.24 -12.82
C ALA A 61 -21.14 -16.84 -13.32
N ALA A 62 -20.78 -15.81 -12.55
CA ALA A 62 -21.12 -14.44 -12.87
C ALA A 62 -20.47 -14.07 -14.21
N SER A 63 -21.22 -13.39 -15.06
CA SER A 63 -20.68 -12.94 -16.34
C SER A 63 -19.53 -11.94 -16.11
N PHE A 64 -18.62 -11.79 -17.09
CA PHE A 64 -17.56 -10.79 -17.00
C PHE A 64 -18.10 -9.37 -16.78
N ALA A 65 -19.23 -9.04 -17.40
CA ALA A 65 -19.90 -7.75 -17.22
C ALA A 65 -20.40 -7.56 -15.77
N GLU A 66 -20.96 -8.61 -15.18
CA GLU A 66 -21.42 -8.61 -13.78
C GLU A 66 -20.25 -8.45 -12.81
N VAL A 67 -19.17 -9.21 -12.99
CA VAL A 67 -17.96 -9.09 -12.15
C VAL A 67 -17.38 -7.68 -12.23
N ARG A 68 -17.31 -7.09 -13.44
CA ARG A 68 -16.87 -5.70 -13.62
C ARG A 68 -17.77 -4.69 -12.90
N GLY A 69 -19.06 -4.98 -12.73
CA GLY A 69 -19.99 -4.14 -11.98
C GLY A 69 -19.61 -3.96 -10.50
N TYR A 70 -18.86 -4.89 -9.93
CA TYR A 70 -18.36 -4.79 -8.56
C TYR A 70 -17.10 -3.91 -8.42
N ALA A 71 -16.46 -3.51 -9.51
CA ALA A 71 -15.29 -2.65 -9.49
C ALA A 71 -15.61 -1.21 -9.02
N PHE A 72 -14.58 -0.39 -8.82
CA PHE A 72 -14.78 1.01 -8.50
C PHE A 72 -15.37 1.80 -9.67
N PRO A 73 -16.48 2.55 -9.45
CA PRO A 73 -16.89 3.60 -10.37
C PRO A 73 -15.77 4.63 -10.57
N ALA A 74 -15.60 5.16 -11.79
CA ALA A 74 -14.53 6.12 -12.11
C ALA A 74 -14.42 7.31 -11.12
N ARG A 75 -15.57 7.81 -10.67
CA ARG A 75 -15.67 8.89 -9.67
C ARG A 75 -14.95 8.58 -8.35
N HIS A 76 -14.79 7.31 -7.97
CA HIS A 76 -14.08 6.93 -6.75
C HIS A 76 -12.61 7.32 -6.71
N ILE A 77 -12.02 7.77 -7.82
CA ILE A 77 -10.67 8.36 -7.81
C ILE A 77 -10.55 9.50 -6.79
N ALA A 78 -11.63 10.27 -6.56
CA ALA A 78 -11.66 11.34 -5.55
C ALA A 78 -11.46 10.82 -4.13
N LYS A 79 -11.95 9.60 -3.81
CA LYS A 79 -11.81 8.99 -2.48
C LYS A 79 -10.36 8.63 -2.11
N PHE A 80 -9.47 8.52 -3.10
CA PHE A 80 -8.05 8.26 -2.84
C PHE A 80 -7.36 9.48 -2.21
N VAL A 81 -7.81 10.68 -2.59
CA VAL A 81 -7.24 11.97 -2.17
C VAL A 81 -7.97 12.56 -0.98
N MET A 82 -9.29 12.41 -0.92
CA MET A 82 -10.14 12.96 0.13
C MET A 82 -10.96 11.86 0.80
N PRO A 83 -10.83 11.68 2.13
CA PRO A 83 -11.68 10.74 2.84
C PRO A 83 -13.14 11.22 2.76
N ASN A 84 -14.08 10.29 2.60
CA ASN A 84 -15.51 10.59 2.56
C ASN A 84 -15.92 11.64 1.52
N ALA A 85 -15.22 11.70 0.37
CA ALA A 85 -15.56 12.61 -0.74
C ALA A 85 -17.02 12.48 -1.23
N TYR A 86 -17.66 11.34 -0.95
CA TYR A 86 -19.07 11.07 -1.26
C TYR A 86 -19.90 10.80 0.02
N GLY A 87 -19.48 11.39 1.13
CA GLY A 87 -20.12 11.27 2.44
C GLY A 87 -19.84 9.98 3.19
N SER A 88 -20.53 9.82 4.31
CA SER A 88 -20.43 8.68 5.21
C SER A 88 -21.80 8.33 5.79
N PRO A 89 -22.18 7.04 5.84
CA PRO A 89 -23.46 6.63 6.40
C PRO A 89 -23.53 6.82 7.92
N ALA A 90 -22.37 7.02 8.57
CA ALA A 90 -22.29 7.30 10.01
C ALA A 90 -22.45 8.79 10.34
N GLN A 91 -22.51 9.67 9.34
CA GLN A 91 -22.67 11.11 9.53
C GLN A 91 -24.11 11.51 9.27
N HIS A 92 -24.83 11.83 10.36
CA HIS A 92 -26.25 12.21 10.33
C HIS A 92 -26.48 13.71 10.55
N GLU A 93 -25.41 14.47 10.73
CA GLU A 93 -25.44 15.90 10.98
C GLU A 93 -24.22 16.54 10.32
N TYR A 94 -24.34 17.82 9.94
CA TYR A 94 -23.23 18.62 9.45
C TYR A 94 -23.17 19.94 10.19
N ARG A 95 -21.95 20.48 10.35
CA ARG A 95 -21.76 21.82 10.87
C ARG A 95 -21.97 22.80 9.73
N ASP A 96 -22.98 23.64 9.84
CA ASP A 96 -23.13 24.78 8.93
C ASP A 96 -22.00 25.79 9.22
N VAL A 97 -21.24 26.14 8.18
CA VAL A 97 -20.04 27.00 8.29
C VAL A 97 -20.43 28.47 8.57
N PHE A 98 -21.66 28.86 8.24
CA PHE A 98 -22.15 30.22 8.41
C PHE A 98 -22.73 30.43 9.80
N SER A 99 -23.76 29.66 10.17
CA SER A 99 -24.39 29.73 11.50
C SER A 99 -23.57 29.09 12.60
N TRP A 100 -22.61 28.21 12.27
CA TRP A 100 -21.93 27.32 13.22
C TRP A 100 -22.88 26.44 14.02
N GLU A 101 -24.10 26.19 13.54
CA GLU A 101 -25.03 25.24 14.15
C GLU A 101 -24.82 23.83 13.60
N MET A 102 -25.08 22.81 14.43
CA MET A 102 -25.18 21.45 13.92
C MET A 102 -26.56 21.29 13.32
N VAL A 103 -26.63 21.06 12.01
CA VAL A 103 -27.87 20.82 11.30
C VAL A 103 -27.99 19.33 11.04
N ALA A 104 -29.08 18.73 11.52
CA ALA A 104 -29.39 17.34 11.23
C ALA A 104 -29.64 17.17 9.72
N HIS A 105 -29.06 16.14 9.14
CA HIS A 105 -29.30 15.78 7.76
C HIS A 105 -30.64 15.05 7.71
N ASP A 106 -31.73 15.78 7.47
CA ASP A 106 -33.08 15.21 7.37
C ASP A 106 -33.88 15.93 6.28
N TRP A 107 -33.90 15.34 5.10
CA TRP A 107 -34.61 15.88 3.95
C TRP A 107 -35.16 14.76 3.07
N GLN A 108 -36.10 15.09 2.20
CA GLN A 108 -36.73 14.13 1.29
C GLN A 108 -36.27 14.37 -0.14
N ARG A 109 -35.89 13.31 -0.84
CA ARG A 109 -35.61 13.34 -2.28
C ARG A 109 -36.67 12.57 -3.05
N PRO A 110 -37.04 13.00 -4.27
CA PRO A 110 -37.86 12.19 -5.16
C PRO A 110 -37.21 10.83 -5.43
N CYS A 111 -38.01 9.77 -5.44
CA CYS A 111 -37.57 8.40 -5.63
C CYS A 111 -38.60 7.61 -6.43
N ASP A 112 -38.27 7.29 -7.68
CA ASP A 112 -39.17 6.62 -8.62
C ASP A 112 -39.53 5.18 -8.23
N TYR A 113 -38.70 4.54 -7.40
CA TYR A 113 -38.84 3.14 -6.98
C TYR A 113 -39.35 3.00 -5.53
N CYS A 114 -39.61 4.11 -4.84
CA CYS A 114 -40.09 4.10 -3.46
C CYS A 114 -41.63 4.10 -3.45
N PRO A 115 -42.29 3.32 -2.55
CA PRO A 115 -43.76 3.27 -2.48
C PRO A 115 -44.43 4.63 -2.25
N THR A 116 -43.74 5.53 -1.56
CA THR A 116 -44.20 6.89 -1.22
C THR A 116 -43.80 7.95 -2.25
N GLY A 117 -43.06 7.59 -3.31
CA GLY A 117 -42.49 8.53 -4.29
C GLY A 117 -41.34 9.39 -3.77
N PHE A 118 -41.03 9.30 -2.47
CA PHE A 118 -39.97 10.05 -1.80
C PHE A 118 -39.15 9.14 -0.89
N GLU A 119 -37.84 9.37 -0.85
CA GLU A 119 -36.90 8.73 0.06
C GLU A 119 -36.40 9.75 1.09
N ARG A 120 -36.45 9.39 2.37
CA ARG A 120 -35.90 10.20 3.46
C ARG A 120 -34.40 9.99 3.56
N VAL A 121 -33.62 11.03 3.33
CA VAL A 121 -32.16 11.03 3.43
C VAL A 121 -31.77 11.51 4.83
N THR A 122 -31.16 10.61 5.60
CA THR A 122 -30.76 10.87 7.00
C THR A 122 -29.25 10.93 7.21
N ASN A 123 -28.45 10.74 6.16
CA ASN A 123 -27.00 10.69 6.24
C ASN A 123 -26.36 11.34 5.02
N THR A 124 -25.06 11.62 5.11
CA THR A 124 -24.33 12.31 4.02
C THR A 124 -23.91 11.39 2.87
N ASP A 125 -24.12 10.07 2.97
CA ASP A 125 -23.66 9.11 1.95
C ASP A 125 -24.49 9.18 0.67
N PHE A 126 -23.81 9.18 -0.46
CA PHE A 126 -24.46 9.34 -1.76
C PHE A 126 -25.03 8.01 -2.28
N GLY A 127 -24.84 6.89 -1.57
CA GLY A 127 -25.39 5.58 -1.93
C GLY A 127 -24.79 5.00 -3.23
N ILE A 128 -23.66 5.53 -3.67
CA ILE A 128 -23.02 5.22 -4.95
C ILE A 128 -22.53 3.76 -5.04
N LYS A 129 -21.96 3.28 -3.94
CA LYS A 129 -21.42 1.92 -3.73
C LYS A 129 -21.38 1.73 -2.22
N ASN A 130 -21.49 0.49 -1.76
CA ASN A 130 -21.37 0.18 -0.33
C ASN A 130 -20.14 0.88 0.28
N TYR A 131 -20.35 1.58 1.39
CA TYR A 131 -19.32 2.39 2.05
C TYR A 131 -18.06 1.59 2.41
N VAL A 132 -18.22 0.34 2.87
CA VAL A 132 -17.10 -0.55 3.23
C VAL A 132 -16.31 -0.96 1.99
N GLU A 133 -17.02 -1.26 0.89
CA GLU A 133 -16.36 -1.63 -0.37
C GLU A 133 -15.68 -0.43 -1.03
N GLY A 134 -16.26 0.76 -0.87
CA GLY A 134 -15.82 2.02 -1.48
C GLY A 134 -14.71 2.75 -0.72
N GLY A 135 -14.25 2.23 0.42
CA GLY A 135 -13.18 2.84 1.22
C GLY A 135 -11.82 2.71 0.53
N ALA A 136 -11.27 3.83 0.04
CA ALA A 136 -10.03 3.82 -0.75
C ALA A 136 -9.05 4.96 -0.42
N TYR A 137 -9.22 5.66 0.70
CA TYR A 137 -8.34 6.75 1.09
C TYR A 137 -6.93 6.26 1.40
N MET A 138 -5.92 6.83 0.74
CA MET A 138 -4.51 6.41 0.88
C MET A 138 -3.65 7.37 1.70
N GLY A 139 -4.17 8.55 2.03
CA GLY A 139 -3.39 9.60 2.69
C GLY A 139 -2.67 10.51 1.70
N ILE A 140 -2.93 11.82 1.77
CA ILE A 140 -2.28 12.82 0.90
C ILE A 140 -0.76 12.76 1.05
N LEU A 141 -0.28 12.68 2.29
CA LEU A 141 1.15 12.57 2.59
C LEU A 141 1.78 11.32 1.95
N VAL A 142 1.10 10.18 2.04
CA VAL A 142 1.58 8.92 1.46
C VAL A 142 1.66 9.03 -0.06
N LEU A 143 0.65 9.62 -0.70
CA LEU A 143 0.64 9.85 -2.15
C LEU A 143 1.77 10.79 -2.59
N VAL A 144 2.01 11.89 -1.85
CA VAL A 144 3.11 12.82 -2.13
C VAL A 144 4.46 12.13 -2.00
N LEU A 145 4.69 11.41 -0.91
CA LEU A 145 5.93 10.64 -0.70
C LEU A 145 6.10 9.57 -1.76
N ALA A 146 5.03 8.86 -2.15
CA ALA A 146 5.10 7.87 -3.22
C ALA A 146 5.49 8.50 -4.56
N GLY A 147 4.96 9.69 -4.86
CA GLY A 147 5.38 10.50 -6.01
C GLY A 147 6.86 10.87 -5.95
N ILE A 148 7.35 11.32 -4.80
CA ILE A 148 8.78 11.60 -4.60
C ILE A 148 9.61 10.33 -4.83
N GLY A 149 9.21 9.19 -4.25
CA GLY A 149 9.92 7.91 -4.40
C GLY A 149 9.97 7.39 -5.85
N LEU A 150 8.95 7.73 -6.64
CA LEU A 150 8.88 7.42 -8.06
C LEU A 150 9.92 8.20 -8.89
N PHE A 151 10.04 9.51 -8.63
CA PHE A 151 10.92 10.41 -9.40
C PHE A 151 12.30 10.61 -8.78
N ALA A 152 12.52 10.15 -7.55
CA ALA A 152 13.80 10.25 -6.88
C ALA A 152 14.90 9.55 -7.69
N PRO A 153 16.08 10.18 -7.88
CA PRO A 153 17.22 9.55 -8.51
C PRO A 153 17.52 8.18 -7.88
N ARG A 154 17.97 7.21 -8.69
CA ARG A 154 18.54 5.97 -8.18
C ARG A 154 19.87 6.32 -7.50
N GLY A 155 19.81 6.68 -6.23
CA GLY A 155 21.02 6.81 -5.42
C GLY A 155 21.60 5.42 -5.26
N SER A 156 22.79 5.18 -5.79
CA SER A 156 23.58 3.99 -5.51
C SER A 156 23.65 3.80 -4.00
N SER A 157 22.88 2.84 -3.50
CA SER A 157 22.97 2.46 -2.10
C SER A 157 24.34 1.80 -1.92
N ILE A 158 25.01 2.10 -0.81
CA ILE A 158 26.33 1.60 -0.41
C ILE A 158 27.53 2.38 -0.99
N SER A 159 27.69 3.63 -0.56
CA SER A 159 29.05 4.21 -0.44
C SER A 159 29.19 5.24 0.68
N ASN A 160 28.26 5.28 1.65
CA ASN A 160 28.32 6.20 2.78
C ASN A 160 28.77 5.55 4.11
N GLU A 161 29.55 4.46 4.03
CA GLU A 161 30.43 4.03 5.13
C GLU A 161 31.80 4.73 5.10
N ARG A 162 32.06 5.64 4.15
CA ARG A 162 33.36 6.35 4.03
C ARG A 162 33.58 7.50 5.01
N GLN A 163 32.66 7.76 5.94
CA GLN A 163 32.83 8.79 6.99
C GLN A 163 32.79 8.26 8.43
N ALA A 164 32.82 6.94 8.64
CA ALA A 164 33.33 6.41 9.90
C ALA A 164 34.86 6.38 9.78
N SER A 165 35.56 7.11 10.64
CA SER A 165 37.02 7.09 10.75
C SER A 165 37.55 5.65 10.68
N PRO A 166 38.67 5.38 9.98
CA PRO A 166 39.22 4.03 9.93
C PRO A 166 39.41 3.52 11.37
N PRO A 167 38.99 2.28 11.69
CA PRO A 167 39.25 1.72 13.01
C PRO A 167 40.77 1.71 13.19
N GLN A 168 41.24 2.37 14.25
CA GLN A 168 42.63 2.25 14.69
C GLN A 168 42.95 0.76 14.79
N SER A 169 44.06 0.36 14.17
CA SER A 169 44.59 -1.00 14.25
C SER A 169 44.59 -1.47 15.72
N PRO A 170 43.94 -2.61 16.04
CA PRO A 170 43.82 -3.05 17.42
C PRO A 170 45.21 -3.24 18.03
N SER A 171 45.39 -2.80 19.28
CA SER A 171 46.68 -2.95 19.96
C SER A 171 46.99 -4.45 20.16
N PRO A 172 48.28 -4.85 20.26
CA PRO A 172 48.65 -6.26 20.49
C PRO A 172 47.95 -6.89 21.71
N ALA A 173 47.56 -6.08 22.70
CA ALA A 173 46.84 -6.52 23.90
C ALA A 173 45.36 -6.87 23.65
N GLU A 174 44.72 -6.30 22.63
CA GLU A 174 43.33 -6.62 22.26
C GLU A 174 43.24 -7.91 21.43
N LEU A 175 44.28 -8.19 20.63
CA LEU A 175 44.39 -9.41 19.82
C LEU A 175 44.53 -10.67 20.69
N GLU A 176 45.21 -10.55 21.83
CA GLU A 176 45.37 -11.62 22.82
C GLU A 176 44.07 -11.87 23.62
N ARG A 177 43.23 -10.84 23.82
CA ARG A 177 41.97 -10.95 24.57
C ARG A 177 40.85 -11.62 23.75
N GLY A 178 40.88 -11.49 22.42
CA GLY A 178 39.88 -12.07 21.51
C GLY A 178 39.99 -13.59 21.29
N LYS A 179 41.10 -14.23 21.67
CA LYS A 179 41.30 -15.69 21.49
C LYS A 179 40.61 -16.56 22.54
N ARG A 180 40.09 -16.00 23.63
CA ARG A 180 39.46 -16.75 24.75
C ARG A 180 37.93 -16.72 24.77
N GLY A 181 37.28 -15.99 23.84
CA GLY A 181 35.82 -15.93 23.75
C GLY A 181 35.25 -16.98 22.80
N ILE A 182 34.39 -17.87 23.29
CA ILE A 182 33.64 -18.88 22.51
C ILE A 182 32.67 -18.25 21.48
N PHE A 183 32.46 -16.94 21.52
CA PHE A 183 31.66 -16.19 20.57
C PHE A 183 32.53 -15.21 19.78
N SER A 184 32.97 -15.63 18.59
CA SER A 184 33.44 -14.68 17.58
C SER A 184 32.22 -13.99 16.96
N PRO A 185 32.23 -12.66 16.73
CA PRO A 185 31.18 -12.01 15.96
C PRO A 185 31.34 -12.44 14.50
N LEU A 186 30.45 -13.30 14.05
CA LEU A 186 30.37 -13.86 12.69
C LEU A 186 29.80 -12.83 11.69
N HIS A 187 30.20 -11.57 11.80
CA HIS A 187 29.62 -10.46 11.05
C HIS A 187 30.69 -9.64 10.30
N SER A 188 31.48 -10.28 9.42
CA SER A 188 32.45 -9.51 8.61
C SER A 188 32.70 -10.02 7.18
N LYS A 189 31.91 -10.96 6.65
CA LYS A 189 32.23 -11.56 5.34
C LYS A 189 31.07 -11.72 4.37
N TRP A 190 30.22 -10.70 4.29
CA TRP A 190 29.43 -10.40 3.09
C TRP A 190 29.92 -9.07 2.49
N ARG A 191 31.21 -9.00 2.13
CA ARG A 191 31.65 -8.09 1.07
C ARG A 191 31.27 -8.75 -0.24
N GLY A 192 30.12 -8.34 -0.78
CA GLY A 192 29.72 -8.68 -2.15
C GLY A 192 30.81 -8.19 -3.10
N ALA A 193 31.44 -9.14 -3.78
CA ALA A 193 32.17 -8.90 -5.00
C ALA A 193 31.15 -8.61 -6.10
N GLY A 194 31.38 -7.55 -6.88
CA GLY A 194 30.58 -7.20 -8.06
C GLY A 194 29.57 -6.10 -7.79
N GLY A 195 29.63 -5.02 -8.58
CA GLY A 195 28.57 -4.03 -8.69
C GLY A 195 27.34 -4.66 -9.34
N GLU A 196 26.61 -5.46 -8.58
CA GLU A 196 25.29 -5.93 -8.96
C GLU A 196 24.37 -4.69 -8.92
N ALA A 197 23.88 -4.27 -10.08
CA ALA A 197 22.91 -3.17 -10.16
C ALA A 197 21.76 -3.44 -9.18
N ASP A 198 21.45 -2.47 -8.31
CA ASP A 198 20.32 -2.55 -7.39
C ASP A 198 19.10 -3.08 -8.16
N PRO A 199 18.47 -4.20 -7.75
CA PRO A 199 17.34 -4.75 -8.48
C PRO A 199 16.26 -3.69 -8.64
N PRO A 200 15.51 -3.67 -9.77
CA PRO A 200 14.61 -2.57 -10.10
C PRO A 200 13.29 -2.63 -9.28
N TYR A 201 13.38 -2.70 -7.95
CA TYR A 201 12.26 -2.82 -7.01
C TYR A 201 11.23 -1.71 -7.22
N ARG A 202 11.67 -0.46 -7.44
CA ARG A 202 10.78 0.68 -7.71
C ARG A 202 9.93 0.46 -8.98
N LEU A 203 10.55 -0.03 -10.05
CA LEU A 203 9.84 -0.30 -11.31
C LEU A 203 8.81 -1.42 -11.13
N ILE A 204 9.19 -2.50 -10.43
CA ILE A 204 8.29 -3.61 -10.13
C ILE A 204 7.08 -3.11 -9.35
N LEU A 205 7.29 -2.28 -8.31
CA LEU A 205 6.21 -1.72 -7.50
C LEU A 205 5.30 -0.79 -8.31
N VAL A 206 5.85 0.00 -9.23
CA VAL A 206 5.05 0.88 -10.11
C VAL A 206 4.20 0.06 -11.06
N VAL A 207 4.79 -0.93 -11.73
CA VAL A 207 4.05 -1.81 -12.65
C VAL A 207 2.94 -2.54 -11.88
N LEU A 208 3.26 -3.07 -10.69
CA LEU A 208 2.28 -3.76 -9.85
C LEU A 208 1.17 -2.81 -9.35
N ALA A 209 1.51 -1.57 -8.99
CA ALA A 209 0.54 -0.54 -8.62
C ALA A 209 -0.40 -0.23 -9.79
N LEU A 210 0.14 -0.02 -10.99
CA LEU A 210 -0.67 0.25 -12.19
C LEU A 210 -1.60 -0.93 -12.51
N ILE A 211 -1.08 -2.17 -12.50
CA ILE A 211 -1.90 -3.36 -12.73
C ILE A 211 -3.03 -3.43 -11.68
N SER A 212 -2.69 -3.28 -10.40
CA SER A 212 -3.66 -3.31 -9.30
C SER A 212 -4.72 -2.21 -9.43
N LEU A 213 -4.33 -1.01 -9.84
CA LEU A 213 -5.23 0.10 -10.11
C LEU A 213 -6.20 -0.24 -11.26
N THR A 214 -5.70 -0.79 -12.37
CA THR A 214 -6.57 -1.17 -13.49
C THR A 214 -7.59 -2.23 -13.10
N PHE A 215 -7.21 -3.17 -12.24
CA PHE A 215 -8.08 -4.22 -11.74
C PHE A 215 -9.12 -3.67 -10.74
N ALA A 216 -8.71 -2.76 -9.85
CA ALA A 216 -9.60 -2.12 -8.88
C ALA A 216 -10.76 -1.35 -9.54
N PHE A 217 -10.49 -0.71 -10.68
CA PHE A 217 -11.48 0.01 -11.48
C PHE A 217 -12.15 -0.86 -12.57
N GLY A 218 -11.83 -2.15 -12.65
CA GLY A 218 -12.49 -3.09 -13.57
C GLY A 218 -12.26 -2.71 -15.04
N LEU A 219 -11.06 -2.23 -15.37
CA LEU A 219 -10.66 -1.95 -16.76
C LEU A 219 -10.59 -3.25 -17.57
N PRO A 220 -10.52 -3.18 -18.93
CA PRO A 220 -10.43 -4.36 -19.78
C PRO A 220 -9.27 -5.30 -19.45
N THR A 221 -8.20 -4.80 -18.81
CA THR A 221 -7.07 -5.61 -18.32
C THR A 221 -7.51 -6.69 -17.33
N TYR A 222 -8.60 -6.49 -16.58
CA TYR A 222 -9.15 -7.49 -15.65
C TYR A 222 -9.64 -8.76 -16.39
N ALA A 223 -9.92 -8.68 -17.69
CA ALA A 223 -10.25 -9.84 -18.51
C ALA A 223 -9.14 -10.90 -18.49
N LEU A 224 -7.87 -10.47 -18.44
CA LEU A 224 -6.74 -11.39 -18.33
C LEU A 224 -6.84 -12.24 -17.06
N LEU A 225 -7.19 -11.63 -15.93
CA LEU A 225 -7.37 -12.36 -14.67
C LEU A 225 -8.59 -13.29 -14.73
N TYR A 226 -9.71 -12.78 -15.24
CA TYR A 226 -10.97 -13.51 -15.33
C TYR A 226 -10.89 -14.76 -16.21
N TYR A 227 -10.19 -14.67 -17.35
CA TYR A 227 -10.06 -15.79 -18.29
C TYR A 227 -8.84 -16.69 -18.03
N ALA A 228 -7.74 -16.17 -17.45
CA ALA A 228 -6.52 -16.97 -17.24
C ALA A 228 -6.58 -17.86 -15.98
N PHE A 229 -7.35 -17.46 -14.96
CA PHE A 229 -7.39 -18.20 -13.70
C PHE A 229 -8.77 -18.85 -13.48
N PRO A 230 -8.81 -20.16 -13.16
CA PRO A 230 -10.06 -20.84 -12.86
C PRO A 230 -10.69 -20.25 -11.58
N ASN A 231 -12.03 -20.26 -11.52
CA ASN A 231 -12.85 -19.81 -10.37
C ASN A 231 -12.84 -18.31 -10.05
N ILE A 232 -12.18 -17.45 -10.84
CA ILE A 232 -12.26 -15.98 -10.67
C ILE A 232 -13.66 -15.43 -10.94
N ASN A 233 -14.43 -16.11 -11.78
CA ASN A 233 -15.84 -15.81 -12.05
C ASN A 233 -16.76 -15.93 -10.82
N GLN A 234 -16.27 -16.48 -9.71
CA GLN A 234 -16.99 -16.50 -8.42
C GLN A 234 -16.58 -15.35 -7.49
N LEU A 235 -15.50 -14.62 -7.82
CA LEU A 235 -14.97 -13.55 -6.99
C LEU A 235 -15.57 -12.20 -7.39
N HIS A 236 -16.57 -11.76 -6.62
CA HIS A 236 -17.29 -10.51 -6.86
C HIS A 236 -16.56 -9.28 -6.30
N THR A 237 -15.22 -9.29 -6.33
CA THR A 237 -14.44 -8.28 -5.61
C THR A 237 -13.25 -7.69 -6.36
N PRO A 238 -13.40 -7.20 -7.62
CA PRO A 238 -12.34 -6.45 -8.28
C PRO A 238 -11.86 -5.24 -7.46
N PHE A 239 -12.74 -4.55 -6.74
CA PHE A 239 -12.38 -3.42 -5.88
C PHE A 239 -11.32 -3.76 -4.81
N ARG A 240 -11.20 -5.04 -4.39
CA ARG A 240 -10.18 -5.49 -3.42
C ARG A 240 -8.74 -5.41 -3.93
N TRP A 241 -8.54 -5.22 -5.24
CA TRP A 241 -7.24 -4.90 -5.80
C TRP A 241 -6.69 -3.55 -5.34
N VAL A 242 -7.50 -2.76 -4.60
CA VAL A 242 -7.00 -1.63 -3.81
C VAL A 242 -5.97 -2.05 -2.76
N TRP A 243 -6.03 -3.26 -2.20
CA TRP A 243 -5.09 -3.70 -1.15
C TRP A 243 -3.64 -3.83 -1.66
N PRO A 244 -3.34 -4.57 -2.75
CA PRO A 244 -1.99 -4.59 -3.31
C PRO A 244 -1.56 -3.23 -3.84
N LEU A 245 -2.50 -2.40 -4.33
CA LEU A 245 -2.21 -1.01 -4.72
C LEU A 245 -1.73 -0.19 -3.50
N THR A 246 -2.44 -0.23 -2.38
CA THR A 246 -2.05 0.46 -1.14
C THR A 246 -0.68 0.01 -0.67
N PHE A 247 -0.39 -1.29 -0.72
CA PHE A 247 0.94 -1.82 -0.40
C PHE A 247 2.03 -1.21 -1.29
N CYS A 248 1.82 -1.19 -2.61
CA CYS A 248 2.80 -0.63 -3.55
C CYS A 248 3.01 0.86 -3.32
N VAL A 249 1.92 1.62 -3.11
CA VAL A 249 1.98 3.06 -2.82
C VAL A 249 2.71 3.33 -1.51
N ALA A 250 2.45 2.55 -0.46
CA ALA A 250 3.17 2.67 0.82
C ALA A 250 4.67 2.35 0.68
N ALA A 251 5.02 1.31 -0.09
CA ALA A 251 6.41 0.97 -0.36
C ALA A 251 7.12 2.06 -1.18
N LEU A 252 6.46 2.64 -2.18
CA LEU A 252 6.97 3.80 -2.92
C LEU A 252 7.12 5.03 -2.02
N ALA A 253 6.18 5.25 -1.08
CA ALA A 253 6.28 6.31 -0.10
C ALA A 253 7.50 6.15 0.82
N ALA A 254 7.85 4.93 1.21
CA ALA A 254 9.06 4.66 1.97
C ALA A 254 10.32 5.04 1.17
N PHE A 255 10.38 4.73 -0.14
CA PHE A 255 11.47 5.19 -1.00
C PHE A 255 11.52 6.72 -1.12
N GLY A 256 10.37 7.39 -1.13
CA GLY A 256 10.30 8.85 -1.13
C GLY A 256 10.79 9.47 0.16
N ALA A 257 10.45 8.88 1.30
CA ALA A 257 10.95 9.30 2.61
C ALA A 257 12.49 9.14 2.71
N ASP A 258 13.04 8.01 2.26
CA ASP A 258 14.49 7.79 2.18
C ASP A 258 15.17 8.78 1.22
N ALA A 259 14.57 9.06 0.06
CA ALA A 259 15.08 10.07 -0.86
C ALA A 259 15.09 11.48 -0.24
N LEU A 260 14.06 11.83 0.53
CA LEU A 260 13.96 13.12 1.20
C LEU A 260 14.99 13.26 2.34
N ASP A 261 15.24 12.18 3.10
CA ASP A 261 16.28 12.15 4.14
C ASP A 261 17.69 12.33 3.54
N ARG A 262 17.96 11.69 2.40
CA ARG A 262 19.22 11.89 1.66
C ARG A 262 19.33 13.31 1.12
N ALA A 263 18.26 13.83 0.52
CA ALA A 263 18.23 15.19 0.00
C ALA A 263 18.44 16.24 1.10
N ARG A 264 17.95 15.99 2.34
CA ARG A 264 18.19 16.88 3.49
C ARG A 264 19.68 17.12 3.77
N ARG A 265 20.57 16.21 3.37
CA ARG A 265 22.02 16.35 3.53
C ARG A 265 22.65 17.27 2.47
N ASP A 266 21.92 17.59 1.40
CA ASP A 266 22.30 18.54 0.36
C ASP A 266 21.30 19.70 0.31
N GLU A 267 21.68 20.82 0.91
CA GLU A 267 20.80 21.99 1.04
C GLU A 267 20.38 22.55 -0.34
N ALA A 268 21.16 22.37 -1.40
CA ALA A 268 20.78 22.84 -2.74
C ALA A 268 19.55 22.10 -3.28
N VAL A 269 19.44 20.80 -2.99
CA VAL A 269 18.32 19.94 -3.43
C VAL A 269 17.13 20.05 -2.47
N PHE A 270 17.38 20.25 -1.17
CA PHE A 270 16.32 20.31 -0.16
C PHE A 270 15.59 21.67 -0.11
N ARG A 271 16.23 22.77 -0.53
CA ARG A 271 15.61 24.12 -0.58
C ARG A 271 14.29 24.19 -1.36
N PRO A 272 14.16 23.69 -2.62
CA PRO A 272 12.89 23.73 -3.33
C PRO A 272 11.81 22.90 -2.63
N ALA A 273 12.15 21.75 -2.04
CA ALA A 273 11.20 20.93 -1.28
C ALA A 273 10.68 21.68 -0.03
N LYS A 274 11.54 22.40 0.69
CA LYS A 274 11.13 23.29 1.80
C LYS A 274 10.17 24.38 1.33
N TRP A 275 10.47 25.05 0.22
CA TRP A 275 9.61 26.12 -0.31
C TRP A 275 8.23 25.61 -0.74
N ILE A 276 8.17 24.43 -1.38
CA ILE A 276 6.88 23.78 -1.69
C ILE A 276 6.12 23.48 -0.40
N GLY A 277 6.80 22.95 0.62
CA GLY A 277 6.20 22.71 1.94
C GLY A 277 5.63 23.98 2.57
N TYR A 278 6.40 25.07 2.59
CA TYR A 278 5.94 26.37 3.08
C TYR A 278 4.80 26.96 2.24
N ALA A 279 4.83 26.80 0.92
CA ALA A 279 3.75 27.25 0.05
C ALA A 279 2.45 26.49 0.33
N LEU A 280 2.51 25.17 0.57
CA LEU A 280 1.33 24.38 0.93
C LEU A 280 0.78 24.76 2.31
N ILE A 281 1.65 24.99 3.30
CA ILE A 281 1.24 25.49 4.62
C ILE A 281 0.61 26.87 4.49
N GLY A 282 1.22 27.77 3.71
CA GLY A 282 0.70 29.11 3.44
C GLY A 282 -0.66 29.09 2.76
N LEU A 283 -0.83 28.23 1.75
CA LEU A 283 -2.12 28.01 1.07
C LEU A 283 -3.19 27.49 2.03
N GLY A 284 -2.87 26.47 2.84
CA GLY A 284 -3.78 25.94 3.84
C GLY A 284 -4.18 26.99 4.88
N THR A 285 -3.21 27.80 5.33
CA THR A 285 -3.44 28.90 6.26
C THR A 285 -4.32 29.99 5.63
N ALA A 286 -4.10 30.34 4.35
CA ALA A 286 -4.91 31.31 3.63
C ALA A 286 -6.36 30.85 3.47
N VAL A 287 -6.60 29.56 3.20
CA VAL A 287 -7.95 28.98 3.16
C VAL A 287 -8.64 29.09 4.51
N LEU A 288 -7.94 28.75 5.60
CA LEU A 288 -8.48 28.87 6.96
C LEU A 288 -8.80 30.32 7.35
N ILE A 289 -7.92 31.27 6.99
CA ILE A 289 -8.16 32.70 7.19
C ILE A 289 -9.36 33.16 6.36
N GLY A 290 -9.47 32.72 5.11
CA GLY A 290 -10.62 33.03 4.25
C GLY A 290 -11.95 32.56 4.84
N LEU A 291 -11.98 31.34 5.39
CA LEU A 291 -13.15 30.81 6.10
C LEU A 291 -13.47 31.63 7.36
N LEU A 292 -12.45 32.04 8.12
CA LEU A 292 -12.63 32.89 9.30
C LEU A 292 -13.18 34.27 8.93
N ILE A 293 -12.63 34.91 7.90
CA ILE A 293 -13.09 36.22 7.40
C ILE A 293 -14.54 36.09 6.92
N SER A 294 -14.86 35.06 6.14
CA SER A 294 -16.22 34.80 5.66
C SER A 294 -17.21 34.69 6.82
N ARG A 295 -16.80 34.10 7.95
CA ARG A 295 -17.64 33.98 9.15
C ARG A 295 -17.82 35.31 9.87
N VAL A 296 -16.76 36.12 10.00
CA VAL A 296 -16.85 37.44 10.64
C VAL A 296 -17.71 38.38 9.81
N ALA A 297 -17.58 38.32 8.48
CA ALA A 297 -18.34 39.14 7.56
C ALA A 297 -19.80 38.67 7.35
N TYR A 298 -20.15 37.44 7.75
CA TYR A 298 -21.49 36.87 7.52
C TYR A 298 -22.62 37.73 8.09
N GLY A 299 -22.48 38.23 9.33
CA GLY A 299 -23.49 39.09 9.96
C GLY A 299 -23.66 40.48 9.31
N THR A 300 -22.78 40.87 8.40
CA THR A 300 -22.87 42.14 7.66
C THR A 300 -23.73 42.00 6.38
N PHE A 301 -23.92 40.78 5.89
CA PHE A 301 -24.60 40.48 4.63
C PHE A 301 -25.86 39.62 4.80
N GLU A 302 -26.32 39.36 6.02
CA GLU A 302 -27.66 38.78 6.24
C GLU A 302 -28.72 39.73 5.63
N PRO A 303 -29.49 39.30 4.61
CA PRO A 303 -30.74 39.98 4.33
C PRO A 303 -31.68 39.71 5.52
N LEU A 304 -32.18 40.79 6.14
CA LEU A 304 -33.26 40.78 7.13
C LEU A 304 -34.45 39.95 6.65
#